data_AF-A0A380VIS7-F1
#
_entry.id   AF-A0A380VIS7-F1
#
_cell.length_a   1.000
_cell.length_b   1.000
_cell.length_c   1.000
_cell.angle_alpha   90.00
_cell.angle_beta   90.00
_cell.angle_gamma   90.00
#
_symmetry.space_group_name_H-M   'P 1'
#
loop_
_entity.id
_entity.type
_entity.pdbx_description
1 polymer ?
#
loop_
_entity_poly.entity_id
_entity_poly.type
_entity_poly.pdbx_seq_one_letter_code
_entity_poly.pdbx_strand_id
1 'polypeptide(L)'
;MSEGGEIEQISTASPAPSVPTTTPTNVEGTPVSVPMAGNIWKVIATEGLRVTEGDVLLILEAMKMETEIRASKSGVVQGIRVKTGDSVAVGTTLMTLV
;
A
#
# COMPACT_ATOMS: atom_id res chain seq x y z
N MET A 1 -65.67 8.22 -0.76
CA MET A 1 -64.26 8.54 -0.47
C MET A 1 -63.58 7.19 -0.29
N SER A 2 -63.36 6.40 -1.33
CA SER A 2 -62.48 6.63 -2.49
C SER A 2 -61.04 6.84 -2.03
N GLU A 3 -60.26 5.76 -1.99
CA GLU A 3 -58.96 5.55 -2.65
C GLU A 3 -58.56 4.10 -2.30
N GLY A 4 -58.48 3.18 -3.26
CA GLY A 4 -57.35 3.06 -4.18
C GLY A 4 -56.27 2.24 -3.45
N GLY A 5 -56.13 0.93 -3.66
CA GLY A 5 -55.88 0.30 -4.95
C GLY A 5 -54.39 0.34 -5.24
N GLU A 6 -53.67 -0.75 -4.90
CA GLU A 6 -52.71 -1.47 -5.75
C GLU A 6 -51.82 -2.35 -4.87
N ILE A 7 -51.93 -3.65 -5.13
CA ILE A 7 -51.04 -4.70 -4.65
C ILE A 7 -49.89 -4.79 -5.67
N GLU A 8 -48.71 -4.26 -5.36
CA GLU A 8 -47.51 -4.66 -6.09
C GLU A 8 -46.76 -5.73 -5.30
N GLN A 9 -47.07 -6.98 -5.65
CA GLN A 9 -46.17 -8.09 -5.49
C GLN A 9 -45.23 -8.10 -6.71
N ILE A 10 -43.97 -7.70 -6.53
CA ILE A 10 -42.85 -8.26 -7.29
C ILE A 10 -41.73 -8.58 -6.29
N SER A 11 -41.34 -9.84 -6.10
CA SER A 11 -40.51 -10.67 -6.97
C SER A 11 -39.01 -10.46 -6.75
N THR A 12 -38.35 -11.60 -6.55
CA THR A 12 -36.92 -11.90 -6.72
C THR A 12 -35.89 -11.46 -5.67
N ALA A 13 -35.45 -12.47 -4.92
CA ALA A 13 -34.07 -12.93 -4.77
C ALA A 13 -33.03 -12.00 -4.10
N SER A 14 -32.56 -12.41 -2.91
CA SER A 14 -31.23 -13.04 -2.74
C SER A 14 -30.81 -13.04 -1.26
N PRO A 15 -30.50 -14.19 -0.64
CA PRO A 15 -29.72 -14.21 0.58
C PRO A 15 -28.23 -14.04 0.20
N ALA A 16 -27.66 -12.87 0.45
CA ALA A 16 -26.25 -12.59 0.26
C ALA A 16 -25.65 -12.05 1.57
N PRO A 17 -24.42 -12.44 1.90
CA PRO A 17 -24.11 -13.24 3.08
C PRO A 17 -23.60 -12.38 4.24
N SER A 18 -23.55 -13.02 5.41
CA SER A 18 -22.82 -12.61 6.61
C SER A 18 -21.65 -11.69 6.29
N VAL A 19 -21.72 -10.44 6.75
CA VAL A 19 -20.55 -9.59 6.87
C VAL A 19 -19.68 -10.21 7.97
N PRO A 20 -18.50 -10.77 7.69
CA PRO A 20 -17.55 -11.00 8.77
C PRO A 20 -17.14 -9.61 9.26
N THR A 21 -17.40 -9.35 10.54
CA THR A 21 -16.71 -8.31 11.30
C THR A 21 -15.22 -8.62 11.22
N THR A 22 -14.54 -8.09 10.21
CA THR A 22 -13.08 -8.02 10.25
C THR A 22 -12.77 -6.93 11.25
N THR A 23 -12.53 -7.36 12.49
CA THR A 23 -11.54 -6.74 13.37
C THR A 23 -10.46 -6.15 12.48
N PRO A 24 -10.05 -4.87 12.64
CA PRO A 24 -8.88 -4.39 11.94
C PRO A 24 -7.74 -5.26 12.44
N THR A 25 -7.44 -6.34 11.72
CA THR A 25 -6.17 -7.02 11.79
C THR A 25 -5.23 -5.89 11.51
N ASN A 26 -4.55 -5.43 12.55
CA ASN A 26 -3.48 -4.47 12.43
C ASN A 26 -2.52 -5.14 11.46
N VAL A 27 -2.66 -4.84 10.17
CA VAL A 27 -1.77 -5.34 9.14
C VAL A 27 -0.47 -4.65 9.50
N GLU A 28 0.32 -5.34 10.32
CA GLU A 28 1.68 -4.94 10.66
C GLU A 28 2.43 -4.98 9.34
N GLY A 29 2.37 -3.84 8.66
CA GLY A 29 3.01 -3.67 7.39
C GLY A 29 4.50 -3.85 7.58
N THR A 30 5.16 -4.45 6.61
CA THR A 30 6.60 -4.70 6.67
C THR A 30 7.33 -3.41 6.33
N PRO A 31 8.12 -2.83 7.24
CA PRO A 31 8.86 -1.61 6.96
C PRO A 31 9.98 -1.89 5.97
N VAL A 32 10.12 -1.02 4.98
CA VAL A 32 11.24 -0.99 4.04
C VAL A 32 12.20 0.07 4.53
N SER A 33 13.37 -0.35 5.00
CA SER A 33 14.40 0.53 5.54
C SER A 33 15.65 0.55 4.67
N VAL A 34 16.45 1.62 4.78
CA VAL A 34 17.70 1.74 4.01
C VAL A 34 18.84 0.91 4.63
N PRO A 35 19.58 0.13 3.82
CA PRO A 35 20.73 -0.64 4.29
C PRO A 35 21.99 0.22 4.46
N MET A 36 22.04 1.40 3.82
CA MET A 36 23.17 2.32 3.84
C MET A 36 22.68 3.77 3.87
N ALA A 37 23.47 4.70 4.43
CA ALA A 37 23.19 6.12 4.36
C ALA A 37 23.48 6.67 2.95
N GLY A 38 22.67 7.62 2.50
CA GLY A 38 22.82 8.24 1.18
C GLY A 38 21.68 9.20 0.86
N ASN A 39 21.50 9.49 -0.43
CA ASN A 39 20.47 10.39 -0.92
C ASN A 39 19.48 9.64 -1.81
N ILE A 40 18.20 9.97 -1.72
CA ILE A 40 17.18 9.38 -2.58
C ILE A 40 17.34 9.95 -3.99
N TRP A 41 17.82 9.15 -4.92
CA TRP A 41 18.02 9.54 -6.31
C TRP A 41 16.69 9.57 -7.07
N LYS A 42 15.88 8.52 -6.91
CA LYS A 42 14.59 8.41 -7.59
C LYS A 42 13.63 7.54 -6.79
N VAL A 43 12.41 8.01 -6.57
CA VAL A 43 11.32 7.18 -6.04
C VAL A 43 10.51 6.63 -7.21
N ILE A 44 10.37 5.31 -7.29
CA ILE A 44 9.61 4.61 -8.35
C ILE A 44 8.24 4.19 -7.83
N ALA A 45 8.19 3.77 -6.57
CA ALA A 45 6.98 3.38 -5.88
C ALA A 45 6.04 4.57 -5.64
N THR A 46 4.74 4.29 -5.66
CA THR A 46 3.68 5.24 -5.35
C THR A 46 2.76 4.65 -4.28
N GLU A 47 2.10 5.50 -3.50
CA GLU A 47 1.15 5.03 -2.50
C GLU A 47 -0.02 4.27 -3.16
N GLY A 48 -0.35 3.10 -2.63
CA GLY A 48 -1.34 2.19 -3.19
C GLY A 48 -0.83 1.29 -4.32
N LEU A 49 0.44 1.42 -4.73
CA LEU A 49 1.03 0.55 -5.75
C LEU A 49 1.18 -0.88 -5.22
N ARG A 50 0.72 -1.86 -6.01
CA ARG A 50 1.00 -3.28 -5.78
C ARG A 50 2.38 -3.63 -6.32
N VAL A 51 3.20 -4.25 -5.50
CA VAL A 51 4.57 -4.68 -5.82
C VAL A 51 4.75 -6.15 -5.46
N THR A 52 5.70 -6.79 -6.11
CA THR A 52 6.15 -8.16 -5.85
C THR A 52 7.52 -8.16 -5.17
N GLU A 53 7.84 -9.26 -4.48
CA GLU A 53 9.19 -9.43 -3.92
C GLU A 53 10.27 -9.21 -4.99
N GLY A 54 11.26 -8.38 -4.66
CA GLY A 54 12.35 -8.03 -5.57
C GLY A 54 12.09 -6.83 -6.48
N ASP A 55 10.86 -6.31 -6.55
CA ASP A 55 10.55 -5.11 -7.33
C ASP A 55 11.28 -3.89 -6.79
N VAL A 56 11.78 -3.04 -7.68
CA VAL A 56 12.51 -1.83 -7.32
C VAL A 56 11.53 -0.75 -6.87
N LEU A 57 11.66 -0.30 -5.63
CA LEU A 57 10.80 0.70 -5.02
C LEU A 57 11.38 2.11 -5.15
N LEU A 58 12.69 2.24 -4.97
CA LEU A 58 13.42 3.49 -5.17
C LEU A 58 14.91 3.21 -5.43
N ILE A 59 15.61 4.25 -5.85
CA ILE A 59 17.05 4.24 -6.08
C ILE A 59 17.67 5.23 -5.10
N LEU A 60 18.70 4.78 -4.40
CA LEU A 60 19.52 5.56 -3.47
C LEU A 60 20.88 5.80 -4.11
N GLU A 61 21.43 7.00 -3.97
CA GLU A 61 22.79 7.34 -4.35
C GLU A 61 23.65 7.43 -3.09
N ALA A 62 24.73 6.66 -3.04
CA ALA A 62 25.74 6.74 -2.00
C ALA A 62 27.13 6.62 -2.62
N MET A 63 28.06 7.50 -2.24
CA MET A 63 29.46 7.47 -2.71
C MET A 63 29.61 7.38 -4.24
N LYS A 64 28.77 8.11 -5.00
CA LYS A 64 28.70 8.09 -6.48
C LYS A 64 28.24 6.75 -7.08
N MET A 65 27.60 5.89 -6.29
CA MET A 65 27.02 4.63 -6.73
C MET A 65 25.52 4.61 -6.46
N GLU A 66 24.75 4.18 -7.47
CA GLU A 66 23.32 3.99 -7.37
C GLU A 66 23.03 2.58 -6.83
N THR A 67 22.18 2.50 -5.81
CA THR A 67 21.74 1.26 -5.16
C THR A 67 20.24 1.19 -5.19
N GLU A 68 19.70 0.09 -5.72
CA GLU A 68 18.28 -0.15 -5.80
C GLU A 68 17.75 -0.69 -4.46
N ILE A 69 16.71 -0.05 -3.93
CA ILE A 69 15.96 -0.54 -2.78
C ILE A 69 14.79 -1.35 -3.32
N ARG A 70 14.80 -2.65 -3.02
CA ARG A 70 13.83 -3.63 -3.52
C ARG A 70 12.82 -4.02 -2.44
N ALA A 71 11.63 -4.40 -2.87
CA ALA A 71 10.58 -4.90 -1.99
C ALA A 71 11.01 -6.22 -1.34
N SER A 72 11.00 -6.29 -0.01
CA SER A 72 11.35 -7.51 0.74
C SER A 72 10.30 -8.61 0.65
N LYS A 73 9.08 -8.25 0.22
CA LYS A 73 7.96 -9.16 -0.02
C LYS A 73 6.96 -8.52 -0.97
N SER A 74 6.06 -9.32 -1.54
CA SER A 74 4.91 -8.80 -2.27
C SER A 74 3.93 -8.08 -1.32
N GLY A 75 3.32 -6.99 -1.78
CA GLY A 75 2.39 -6.20 -0.97
C GLY A 75 1.94 -4.92 -1.65
N VAL A 76 1.27 -4.06 -0.90
CA VAL A 76 0.88 -2.71 -1.32
C VAL A 76 1.73 -1.68 -0.60
N VAL A 77 2.29 -0.74 -1.36
CA VAL A 77 3.09 0.36 -0.82
C VAL A 77 2.18 1.35 -0.07
N GLN A 78 2.52 1.64 1.19
CA GLN A 78 1.86 2.66 2.01
C GLN A 78 2.87 3.49 2.81
N GLY A 79 2.51 4.74 3.10
CA GLY A 79 3.25 5.59 4.03
C GLY A 79 4.65 5.94 3.55
N ILE A 80 4.78 6.35 2.28
CA ILE A 80 6.06 6.78 1.73
C ILE A 80 6.49 8.08 2.43
N ARG A 81 7.57 8.02 3.21
CA ARG A 81 8.10 9.14 4.00
C ARG A 81 9.20 9.94 3.29
N VAL A 82 9.62 9.50 2.11
CA VAL A 82 10.76 10.08 1.40
C VAL A 82 10.38 10.63 0.04
N LYS A 83 11.24 11.52 -0.47
CA LYS A 83 11.14 12.12 -1.80
C LYS A 83 12.52 12.13 -2.46
N THR A 84 12.56 12.28 -3.78
CA THR A 84 13.82 12.51 -4.50
C THR A 84 14.57 13.73 -3.92
N GLY A 85 15.88 13.59 -3.76
CA GLY A 85 16.80 14.56 -3.15
C GLY A 85 16.95 14.45 -1.64
N ASP A 86 16.09 13.70 -0.94
CA ASP A 86 16.12 13.58 0.51
C ASP A 86 17.34 12.78 0.99
N SER A 87 17.95 13.18 2.10
CA SER A 87 19.08 12.46 2.71
C SER A 87 18.58 11.52 3.81
N VAL A 88 19.04 10.27 3.78
CA VAL A 88 18.60 9.21 4.68
C VAL A 88 19.80 8.54 5.36
N ALA A 89 19.63 8.18 6.63
CA ALA A 89 20.62 7.45 7.42
C ALA A 89 20.32 5.96 7.44
N VAL A 90 21.33 5.12 7.70
CA VAL A 90 21.17 3.66 7.84
C VAL A 90 20.00 3.32 8.77
N GLY A 91 19.13 2.40 8.35
CA GLY A 91 17.98 1.96 9.13
C GLY A 91 16.76 2.89 9.06
N THR A 92 16.84 4.04 8.38
CA THR A 92 15.67 4.90 8.16
C THR A 92 14.59 4.16 7.38
N THR A 93 13.38 4.09 7.93
CA THR A 93 12.21 3.54 7.24
C THR A 93 11.71 4.50 6.18
N LEU A 94 11.62 4.01 4.94
CA LEU A 94 11.24 4.74 3.74
C LEU A 94 9.74 4.66 3.48
N MET A 95 9.19 3.45 3.61
CA MET A 95 7.79 3.13 3.37
C MET A 95 7.45 1.79 4.03
N THR A 96 6.20 1.39 3.93
CA THR A 96 5.68 0.13 4.48
C THR A 96 4.98 -0.68 3.40
N LEU A 97 5.17 -2.01 3.41
CA LEU A 97 4.46 -2.94 2.54
C LEU A 97 3.39 -3.69 3.33
N VAL A 98 2.12 -3.44 3.02
CA VAL A 98 0.99 -4.15 3.63
C VAL A 98 0.48 -5.30 2.77
#